data_AF-A0A0M4EMN9-F1
#
_entry.id   AF-A0A0M4EMN9-F1
#
_cell.length_a   1.000
_cell.length_b   1.000
_cell.length_c   1.000
_cell.angle_alpha   90.00
_cell.angle_beta   90.00
_cell.angle_gamma   90.00
#
_symmetry.space_group_name_H-M   'P 1'
#
loop_
_entity.id
_entity.type
_entity.pdbx_description
1 polymer ?
#
loop_
_entity_poly.entity_id
_entity_poly.type
_entity_poly.pdbx_seq_one_letter_code
_entity_poly.pdbx_strand_id
1 'polypeptide(L)'
;MSKQSKWHWSNVSESLSYALYLHRQELRRALRYRRLMRVASTKLQLTNELIEQARRQWLFEVPSDQQEQAMQRERQYRDALKQNMQRELERRAKQPRKRKVQDNKEA
;
A
#
# COMPACT_ATOMS: atom_id res chain seq x y z
N MET A 1 -50.84 -32.41 12.24
CA MET A 1 -49.53 -32.72 11.60
C MET A 1 -48.68 -31.45 11.64
N SER A 2 -47.72 -31.36 12.57
CA SER A 2 -46.88 -30.17 12.75
C SER A 2 -45.51 -30.42 12.10
N LYS A 3 -45.19 -29.68 11.03
CA LYS A 3 -43.90 -29.77 10.35
C LYS A 3 -42.90 -28.87 11.08
N GLN A 4 -41.93 -29.50 11.72
CA GLN A 4 -40.81 -28.86 12.40
C GLN A 4 -40.04 -27.96 11.41
N SER A 5 -39.88 -26.69 11.78
CA SER A 5 -38.99 -25.74 11.13
C SER A 5 -37.54 -26.21 11.28
N LYS A 6 -37.02 -26.85 10.24
CA LYS A 6 -35.62 -27.24 10.11
C LYS A 6 -34.82 -25.98 9.79
N TRP A 7 -34.39 -25.29 10.83
CA TRP A 7 -33.66 -24.04 10.74
C TRP A 7 -32.40 -24.19 9.87
N HIS A 8 -32.30 -23.34 8.85
CA HIS A 8 -31.16 -23.18 7.94
C HIS A 8 -29.96 -22.50 8.65
N TRP A 9 -29.40 -23.11 9.69
CA TRP A 9 -28.21 -22.57 10.37
C TRP A 9 -26.93 -22.72 9.53
N SER A 10 -26.90 -23.69 8.60
CA SER A 10 -25.71 -24.01 7.78
C SER A 10 -25.33 -22.87 6.82
N ASN A 11 -26.32 -22.21 6.21
CA ASN A 11 -26.06 -21.13 5.25
C ASN A 11 -25.54 -19.84 5.93
N VAL A 12 -25.95 -19.59 7.18
CA VAL A 12 -25.52 -18.41 7.94
C VAL A 12 -24.09 -18.59 8.46
N SER A 13 -23.73 -19.79 8.93
CA SER A 13 -22.37 -20.09 9.41
C SER A 13 -21.34 -20.17 8.28
N GLU A 14 -21.71 -20.69 7.10
CA GLU A 14 -20.86 -20.65 5.90
C GLU A 14 -20.63 -19.23 5.39
N SER A 15 -21.70 -18.41 5.35
CA SER A 15 -21.62 -16.99 5.00
C SER A 15 -20.76 -16.21 5.98
N LEU A 16 -20.88 -16.47 7.29
CA LEU A 16 -20.07 -15.86 8.34
C LEU A 16 -18.59 -16.28 8.25
N SER A 17 -18.33 -17.58 8.06
CA SER A 17 -16.96 -18.12 7.95
C SER A 17 -16.25 -17.55 6.72
N TYR A 18 -16.96 -17.47 5.59
CA TYR A 18 -16.46 -16.87 4.37
C TYR A 18 -16.23 -15.36 4.52
N ALA A 19 -17.15 -14.63 5.19
CA ALA A 19 -16.96 -13.21 5.50
C ALA A 19 -15.73 -12.95 6.39
N LEU A 20 -15.54 -13.77 7.43
CA LEU A 20 -14.36 -13.70 8.31
C LEU A 20 -13.06 -14.01 7.56
N TYR A 21 -13.07 -15.00 6.65
CA TYR A 21 -11.94 -15.32 5.80
C TYR A 21 -11.56 -14.13 4.91
N LEU A 22 -12.53 -13.53 4.20
CA LEU A 22 -12.29 -12.34 3.38
C LEU A 22 -11.75 -11.17 4.21
N HIS A 23 -12.30 -10.96 5.41
CA HIS A 23 -11.85 -9.90 6.30
C HIS A 23 -10.39 -10.08 6.76
N ARG A 24 -9.99 -11.32 7.10
CA ARG A 24 -8.60 -11.66 7.45
C ARG A 24 -7.66 -11.45 6.26
N GLN A 25 -8.10 -11.83 5.05
CA GLN A 25 -7.33 -11.64 3.83
C GLN A 25 -7.11 -10.14 3.54
N GLU A 26 -8.14 -9.32 3.73
CA GLU A 26 -8.07 -7.87 3.51
C GLU A 26 -7.16 -7.19 4.54
N LEU A 27 -7.23 -7.57 5.81
CA LEU A 27 -6.31 -7.10 6.86
C LEU A 27 -4.84 -7.43 6.52
N ARG A 28 -4.57 -8.65 6.05
CA ARG A 28 -3.22 -9.05 5.61
C ARG A 28 -2.73 -8.24 4.42
N ARG A 29 -3.59 -7.97 3.44
CA ARG A 29 -3.29 -7.11 2.29
C ARG A 29 -2.95 -5.68 2.71
N ALA A 30 -3.74 -5.11 3.63
CA ALA A 30 -3.51 -3.76 4.15
C ALA A 30 -2.18 -3.65 4.91
N LEU A 31 -1.84 -4.64 5.75
CA LEU A 31 -0.56 -4.66 6.48
C LEU A 31 0.64 -4.78 5.54
N ARG A 32 0.57 -5.68 4.55
CA ARG A 32 1.63 -5.84 3.54
C ARG A 32 1.87 -4.55 2.77
N TYR A 33 0.80 -3.91 2.33
CA TYR A 33 0.88 -2.63 1.63
C TYR A 33 1.51 -1.53 2.49
N ARG A 34 1.06 -1.36 3.74
CA ARG A 34 1.65 -0.38 4.67
C ARG A 34 3.14 -0.62 4.86
N ARG A 35 3.56 -1.88 4.96
CA ARG A 35 4.97 -2.25 5.07
C ARG A 35 5.75 -1.86 3.81
N LEU A 36 5.22 -2.17 2.63
CA LEU A 36 5.85 -1.82 1.34
C LEU A 36 5.98 -0.29 1.16
N MET A 37 4.93 0.47 1.49
CA MET A 37 4.98 1.93 1.45
C MET A 37 5.99 2.51 2.44
N ARG A 38 6.05 1.98 3.67
CA ARG A 38 7.09 2.37 4.64
C ARG A 38 8.49 2.11 4.10
N VAL A 39 8.75 0.92 3.56
CA VAL A 39 10.04 0.57 2.96
C VAL A 39 10.37 1.52 1.81
N ALA A 40 9.40 1.82 0.94
CA ALA A 40 9.60 2.76 -0.17
C ALA A 40 9.86 4.20 0.32
N SER A 41 9.13 4.67 1.34
CA SER A 41 9.38 5.96 2.00
C SER A 41 10.79 6.04 2.58
N THR A 42 11.24 5.00 3.31
CA THR A 42 12.59 4.97 3.87
C THR A 42 13.65 4.96 2.78
N LYS A 43 13.48 4.16 1.72
CA LYS A 43 14.39 4.17 0.57
C LYS A 43 14.47 5.57 -0.05
N LEU A 44 13.34 6.25 -0.18
CA LEU A 44 13.30 7.60 -0.71
C LEU A 44 14.04 8.61 0.18
N GLN A 45 13.88 8.51 1.51
CA GLN A 45 14.59 9.35 2.47
C GLN A 45 16.11 9.14 2.37
N LEU A 46 16.57 7.89 2.41
CA LEU A 46 17.99 7.55 2.32
C LEU A 46 18.61 8.01 0.99
N THR A 47 17.90 7.85 -0.14
CA THR A 47 18.38 8.35 -1.43
C THR A 47 18.49 9.88 -1.43
N ASN A 48 17.57 10.60 -0.79
CA ASN A 48 17.68 12.06 -0.66
C ASN A 48 18.87 12.46 0.21
N GLU A 49 19.09 11.79 1.34
CA GLU A 49 20.22 12.03 2.23
C GLU A 49 21.56 11.81 1.51
N LEU A 50 21.68 10.72 0.75
CA LEU A 50 22.87 10.44 -0.07
C LEU A 50 23.13 11.53 -1.12
N ILE A 51 22.09 12.00 -1.81
CA ILE A 51 22.21 13.09 -2.79
C ILE A 51 22.67 14.37 -2.11
N GLU A 52 22.13 14.71 -0.94
CA GLU A 52 22.52 15.90 -0.18
C GLU A 52 23.94 15.79 0.36
N GLN A 53 24.36 14.62 0.84
CA GLN A 53 25.73 14.39 1.27
C GLN A 53 26.72 14.54 0.12
N ALA A 54 26.42 13.95 -1.05
CA ALA A 54 27.25 14.10 -2.24
C ALA A 54 27.34 15.56 -2.69
N ARG A 55 26.23 16.31 -2.68
CA ARG A 55 26.22 17.76 -2.97
C ARG A 55 27.14 18.54 -2.04
N ARG A 56 27.12 18.24 -0.74
CA ARG A 56 28.00 18.90 0.24
C ARG A 56 29.46 18.58 -0.02
N GLN A 57 29.79 17.33 -0.35
CA GLN A 57 31.15 16.94 -0.71
C GLN A 57 31.63 17.69 -1.96
N TRP A 58 30.77 17.85 -2.96
CA TRP A 58 31.12 18.52 -4.21
C TRP A 58 31.32 20.03 -4.08
N LEU A 59 30.97 20.64 -2.94
CA LEU A 59 31.34 22.03 -2.65
C LEU A 59 32.84 22.19 -2.37
N PHE A 60 33.50 21.11 -1.94
CA PHE A 60 34.91 21.11 -1.56
C PHE A 60 35.79 20.38 -2.56
N GLU A 61 35.21 19.48 -3.37
CA GLU A 61 35.93 18.66 -4.34
C GLU A 61 35.17 18.60 -5.68
N VAL A 62 35.88 18.71 -6.80
CA VAL A 62 35.24 18.52 -8.11
C VAL A 62 34.93 17.04 -8.30
N PRO A 63 33.67 16.66 -8.59
CA PRO A 63 33.32 15.26 -8.80
C PRO A 63 33.95 14.70 -10.06
N SER A 64 34.27 13.42 -10.03
CA SER A 64 34.61 12.69 -11.26
C SER A 64 33.36 12.43 -12.10
N ASP A 65 33.54 12.24 -13.42
CA ASP A 65 32.45 11.87 -14.34
C ASP A 65 31.67 10.63 -13.85
N GLN A 66 32.35 9.68 -13.21
CA GLN A 66 31.71 8.49 -12.63
C GLN A 66 30.79 8.83 -11.47
N GLN A 67 31.19 9.77 -10.60
CA GLN A 67 30.38 10.25 -9.49
C GLN A 67 29.17 11.05 -9.99
N GLU A 68 29.34 11.85 -11.04
CA GLU A 68 28.24 12.56 -11.68
C GLU A 68 27.20 11.61 -12.27
N GLN A 69 27.65 10.60 -13.03
CA GLN A 69 26.78 9.57 -13.57
C GLN A 69 26.08 8.76 -12.47
N ALA A 70 26.78 8.45 -11.38
CA ALA A 70 26.18 7.78 -10.23
C ALA A 70 25.08 8.63 -9.59
N MET A 71 25.32 9.93 -9.39
CA MET A 71 24.29 10.84 -8.88
C MET A 71 23.08 10.93 -9.83
N GLN A 72 23.30 10.94 -11.14
CA GLN A 72 22.20 10.94 -12.11
C GLN A 72 21.32 9.69 -12.00
N ARG A 73 21.94 8.50 -11.84
CA ARG A 73 21.21 7.24 -11.61
C ARG A 73 20.39 7.28 -10.33
N GLU A 74 20.95 7.81 -9.23
CA GLU A 74 20.23 7.97 -7.96
C GLU A 74 19.02 8.92 -8.08
N ARG A 75 19.16 10.02 -8.83
CA ARG A 75 18.04 10.93 -9.11
C ARG A 75 16.93 10.24 -9.91
N GLN A 76 17.30 9.49 -10.95
CA GLN A 76 16.33 8.73 -11.75
C GLN A 76 15.61 7.68 -10.90
N TYR A 77 16.35 6.95 -10.06
CA TYR A 77 15.78 5.96 -9.15
C TYR A 77 14.78 6.61 -8.17
N ARG A 78 15.16 7.72 -7.54
CA ARG A 78 14.30 8.50 -6.64
C ARG A 78 13.00 8.89 -7.32
N ASP A 79 13.08 9.42 -8.53
CA ASP A 79 11.91 9.93 -9.26
C ASP A 79 10.98 8.80 -9.69
N ALA A 80 11.54 7.68 -10.17
CA ALA A 80 10.76 6.47 -10.46
C ALA A 80 10.07 5.90 -9.21
N LEU A 81 10.76 5.89 -8.06
CA LEU A 81 10.22 5.42 -6.79
C LEU A 81 9.06 6.30 -6.32
N LYS A 82 9.19 7.64 -6.40
CA LYS A 82 8.11 8.59 -6.12
C LYS A 82 6.89 8.35 -6.99
N GLN A 83 7.10 8.19 -8.31
CA GLN A 83 6.00 7.93 -9.25
C GLN A 83 5.28 6.61 -8.94
N ASN A 84 6.02 5.55 -8.60
CA ASN A 84 5.41 4.26 -8.25
C ASN A 84 4.59 4.34 -6.95
N MET A 85 5.09 5.04 -5.93
CA MET A 85 4.32 5.29 -4.70
C MET A 85 3.06 6.09 -4.98
N GLN A 86 3.16 7.14 -5.79
CA GLN A 86 2.02 7.98 -6.17
C GLN A 86 0.95 7.18 -6.93
N ARG A 87 1.35 6.37 -7.92
CA ARG A 87 0.43 5.49 -8.66
C ARG A 87 -0.28 4.49 -7.75
N GLU A 88 0.43 3.92 -6.78
CA GLU A 88 -0.17 3.00 -5.81
C GLU A 88 -1.21 3.70 -4.90
N LEU A 89 -0.93 4.93 -4.48
CA LEU A 89 -1.89 5.76 -3.74
C LEU A 89 -3.13 6.07 -4.58
N GLU A 90 -2.96 6.47 -5.84
CA GLU A 90 -4.05 6.79 -6.76
C GLU A 90 -4.93 5.57 -7.09
N ARG A 91 -4.31 4.41 -7.32
CA ARG A 91 -5.04 3.15 -7.54
C ARG A 91 -5.96 2.82 -6.38
N ARG A 92 -5.51 3.05 -5.14
CA ARG A 92 -6.33 2.83 -3.93
C ARG A 92 -7.37 3.91 -3.73
N ALA A 93 -7.07 5.17 -4.01
CA ALA A 93 -8.06 6.25 -3.94
C ALA A 93 -9.23 6.01 -4.89
N LYS A 94 -8.97 5.42 -6.06
CA LYS A 94 -9.98 5.04 -7.06
C LYS A 94 -10.72 3.73 -6.76
N GLN A 95 -10.27 2.92 -5.79
CA GLN A 95 -11.08 1.78 -5.34
C GLN A 95 -12.19 2.31 -4.42
N PRO A 96 -13.48 2.24 -4.84
CA PRO A 96 -14.55 2.60 -3.93
C PRO A 96 -14.47 1.67 -2.72
N ARG A 97 -14.35 2.27 -1.52
CA ARG A 97 -14.66 1.58 -0.29
C ARG A 97 -16.09 1.08 -0.45
N LYS A 98 -16.29 -0.21 -0.72
CA LYS A 98 -17.62 -0.84 -0.65
C LYS A 98 -18.06 -0.81 0.81
N ARG A 99 -18.46 0.36 1.30
CA ARG A 99 -19.34 0.48 2.44
C ARG A 99 -20.68 -0.04 1.94
N LYS A 100 -20.93 -1.34 2.15
CA LYS A 100 -22.31 -1.80 2.19
C LYS A 100 -22.88 -1.20 3.47
N VAL A 101 -23.40 0.02 3.37
CA VAL A 101 -24.38 0.51 4.33
C VAL A 101 -25.58 -0.38 4.09
N GLN A 102 -25.79 -1.34 5.00
CA GLN A 102 -27.10 -1.96 5.13
C GLN A 102 -27.99 -0.88 5.72
N ASP A 103 -28.62 -0.10 4.85
CA ASP A 103 -29.82 0.65 5.20
C ASP A 103 -30.90 -0.38 5.51
N ASN A 104 -30.97 -0.80 6.77
CA ASN A 104 -32.20 -1.33 7.32
C ASN A 104 -33.15 -0.14 7.42
N LYS A 105 -33.96 0.04 6.37
CA LYS A 105 -35.27 0.66 6.49
C LYS A 105 -36.10 -0.24 7.39
N GLU A 106 -36.27 0.15 8.64
CA GLU A 106 -37.39 -0.32 9.45
C GLU A 106 -38.49 0.74 9.43
N ALA A 107 -39.71 0.21 9.37
CA ALA A 107 -41.01 0.83 9.09
C ALA A 107 -41.39 2.00 10.01
#